data_AF-A0A1N7G4T7-F1
#
_entry.id   AF-A0A1N7G4T7-F1
#
_cell.length_a   1.000
_cell.length_b   1.000
_cell.length_c   1.000
_cell.angle_alpha   90.00
_cell.angle_beta   90.00
_cell.angle_gamma   90.00
#
_symmetry.space_group_name_H-M   'P 1'
#
loop_
_entity.id
_entity.type
_entity.pdbx_description
1 polymer ?
#
loop_
_entity_poly.entity_id
_entity_poly.type
_entity_poly.pdbx_seq_one_letter_code
_entity_poly.pdbx_strand_id
1 'polypeptide(L)'
;MSHKPGQKVTDSRILERVRECYANDETLPAGGVTAATVAEELPIVAMTTKRRLRALAEQGDLERDWGLTPHGKQLAYAPVENTETDQRLVADGGSNR
;
A
#
# COMPACT_ATOMS: atom_id res chain seq x y z
N MET A 1 11.26 -35.13 9.35
CA MET A 1 10.79 -34.00 8.51
C MET A 1 10.92 -32.74 9.35
N SER A 2 11.92 -31.91 9.09
CA SER A 2 12.21 -30.72 9.90
C SER A 2 11.19 -29.62 9.55
N HIS A 3 10.21 -29.40 10.44
CA HIS A 3 9.38 -28.19 10.39
C HIS A 3 10.29 -26.99 10.69
N LYS A 4 10.74 -26.30 9.64
CA LYS A 4 11.32 -24.95 9.81
C LYS A 4 10.23 -24.10 10.48
N PRO A 5 10.52 -23.39 11.58
CA PRO A 5 9.54 -22.46 12.16
C PRO A 5 9.14 -21.49 11.05
N GLY A 6 7.85 -21.46 10.72
CA GLY A 6 7.32 -20.59 9.68
C GLY A 6 7.82 -19.17 9.91
N GLN A 7 8.58 -18.66 8.95
CA GLN A 7 9.18 -17.34 9.04
C GLN A 7 8.07 -16.33 9.29
N LYS A 8 8.06 -15.72 10.49
CA LYS A 8 7.04 -14.74 10.85
C LYS A 8 7.24 -13.51 9.97
N VAL A 9 6.38 -13.33 8.99
CA VAL A 9 6.31 -12.08 8.23
C VAL A 9 5.87 -10.97 9.20
N THR A 10 6.71 -9.96 9.34
CA THR A 10 6.45 -8.80 10.20
C THR A 10 5.66 -7.75 9.47
N ASP A 11 5.00 -6.87 10.22
CA ASP A 11 4.22 -5.78 9.67
C ASP A 11 5.10 -4.82 8.84
N SER A 12 6.32 -4.53 9.29
CA SER A 12 7.32 -3.76 8.53
C SER A 12 7.61 -4.36 7.15
N ARG A 13 7.71 -5.70 7.07
CA ARG A 13 7.97 -6.38 5.79
C ARG A 13 6.77 -6.28 4.84
N ILE A 14 5.55 -6.28 5.38
CA ILE A 14 4.32 -6.06 4.61
C ILE A 14 4.30 -4.63 4.06
N LEU A 15 4.64 -3.63 4.89
CA LEU A 15 4.74 -2.24 4.46
C LEU A 15 5.80 -2.03 3.36
N GLU A 16 6.99 -2.62 3.55
CA GLU A 16 8.04 -2.62 2.53
C GLU A 16 7.53 -3.22 1.22
N ARG A 17 6.86 -4.38 1.27
CA ARG A 17 6.33 -5.02 0.06
C ARG A 17 5.27 -4.17 -0.64
N VAL A 18 4.39 -3.49 0.11
CA VAL A 18 3.43 -2.55 -0.48
C VAL A 18 4.15 -1.44 -1.25
N ARG A 19 5.21 -0.88 -0.69
CA ARG A 19 6.03 0.15 -1.36
C ARG A 19 6.75 -0.39 -2.59
N GLU A 20 7.28 -1.61 -2.51
CA GLU A 20 7.90 -2.29 -3.65
C GLU A 20 6.88 -2.48 -4.79
N CYS A 21 5.65 -2.91 -4.50
CA CYS A 21 4.62 -3.04 -5.53
C CYS A 21 4.31 -1.71 -6.22
N TYR A 22 4.29 -0.60 -5.48
CA TYR A 22 4.14 0.73 -6.08
C TYR A 22 5.35 1.12 -6.95
N ALA A 23 6.57 0.84 -6.49
CA ALA A 23 7.79 1.13 -7.25
C ALA A 23 7.95 0.29 -8.53
N ASN A 24 7.28 -0.85 -8.61
CA ASN A 24 7.31 -1.75 -9.76
C ASN A 24 6.02 -1.67 -10.62
N ASP A 25 5.16 -0.67 -10.38
CA ASP A 25 3.86 -0.52 -11.06
C ASP A 25 2.92 -1.75 -10.92
N GLU A 26 3.11 -2.58 -9.89
CA GLU A 26 2.28 -3.75 -9.55
C GLU A 26 0.99 -3.34 -8.80
N THR A 27 0.35 -2.26 -9.24
CA THR A 27 -0.89 -1.72 -8.63
C THR A 27 -2.10 -1.99 -9.52
N LEU A 28 -3.30 -1.90 -8.94
CA LEU A 28 -4.52 -1.96 -9.73
C LEU A 28 -4.73 -0.65 -10.52
N PRO A 29 -5.40 -0.72 -11.68
CA PRO A 29 -5.93 0.47 -12.35
C PRO A 29 -6.78 1.29 -11.37
N ALA A 30 -6.66 2.62 -11.40
CA ALA A 30 -7.26 3.55 -10.44
C ALA A 30 -6.64 3.58 -9.02
N GLY A 31 -5.65 2.74 -8.72
CA GLY A 31 -4.83 2.85 -7.51
C GLY A 31 -4.87 1.63 -6.59
N GLY A 32 -3.84 1.51 -5.75
CA GLY A 32 -3.77 0.55 -4.67
C GLY A 32 -3.16 -0.81 -5.03
N VAL A 33 -2.54 -1.46 -4.06
CA VAL A 33 -2.10 -2.86 -4.13
C VAL A 33 -3.08 -3.79 -3.42
N THR A 34 -3.27 -4.99 -3.95
CA THR A 34 -4.17 -5.99 -3.37
C THR A 34 -3.47 -6.86 -2.35
N ALA A 35 -4.24 -7.44 -1.43
CA ALA A 35 -3.69 -8.42 -0.48
C ALA A 35 -3.16 -9.69 -1.18
N ALA A 36 -3.64 -10.01 -2.38
CA ALA A 36 -3.14 -11.13 -3.17
C ALA A 36 -1.73 -10.80 -3.69
N THR A 37 -1.58 -9.67 -4.39
CA THR A 37 -0.30 -9.20 -4.93
C THR A 37 0.79 -9.09 -3.86
N VAL A 38 0.45 -8.56 -2.67
CA VAL A 38 1.40 -8.48 -1.55
C VAL A 38 1.79 -9.87 -1.02
N ALA A 39 0.87 -10.84 -1.07
CA ALA A 39 1.10 -12.19 -0.57
C ALA A 39 1.86 -13.09 -1.55
N GLU A 40 1.95 -12.76 -2.85
CA GLU A 40 2.61 -13.61 -3.85
C GLU A 40 4.10 -13.83 -3.54
N GLU A 41 4.78 -12.79 -3.07
CA GLU A 41 6.23 -12.78 -2.81
C GLU A 41 6.56 -12.96 -1.31
N LEU A 42 5.56 -13.14 -0.46
CA LEU A 42 5.74 -13.31 0.97
C LEU A 42 5.28 -14.70 1.42
N PRO A 43 5.98 -15.38 2.35
CA PRO A 43 5.57 -16.69 2.87
C PRO A 43 4.40 -16.56 3.87
N ILE A 44 3.30 -15.92 3.46
CA ILE A 44 2.11 -15.62 4.25
C ILE A 44 0.85 -15.80 3.40
N VAL A 45 -0.18 -16.40 3.98
CA VAL A 45 -1.46 -16.60 3.29
C VAL A 45 -2.20 -15.28 3.08
N ALA A 46 -2.80 -15.10 1.91
CA ALA A 46 -3.51 -13.87 1.53
C ALA A 46 -4.58 -13.42 2.53
N MET A 47 -5.27 -14.37 3.20
CA MET A 47 -6.25 -14.04 4.23
C MET A 47 -5.61 -13.35 5.45
N THR A 48 -4.41 -13.78 5.85
CA THR A 48 -3.66 -13.16 6.94
C THR A 48 -3.10 -11.81 6.48
N THR A 49 -2.55 -11.73 5.26
CA THR A 49 -2.09 -10.48 4.65
C THR A 49 -3.19 -9.43 4.62
N LYS A 50 -4.41 -9.80 4.21
CA LYS A 50 -5.57 -8.92 4.23
C LYS A 50 -5.90 -8.37 5.61
N ARG A 51 -5.83 -9.23 6.65
CA ARG A 51 -6.05 -8.80 8.05
C ARG A 51 -4.96 -7.83 8.51
N ARG A 52 -3.70 -8.10 8.15
CA ARG A 52 -2.55 -7.25 8.49
C ARG A 52 -2.61 -5.90 7.78
N LEU A 53 -2.84 -5.87 6.47
CA LEU A 53 -3.02 -4.63 5.70
C LEU A 53 -4.16 -3.77 6.24
N ARG A 54 -5.28 -4.40 6.62
CA ARG A 54 -6.37 -3.70 7.28
C ARG A 54 -5.93 -3.08 8.61
N ALA A 55 -5.24 -3.83 9.46
CA ALA A 55 -4.77 -3.32 10.76
C ALA A 55 -3.80 -2.15 10.58
N LEU A 56 -2.87 -2.26 9.61
CA LEU A 56 -1.93 -1.19 9.27
C LEU A 56 -2.65 0.07 8.76
N ALA A 57 -3.73 -0.11 7.99
CA ALA A 57 -4.53 1.02 7.57
C ALA A 57 -5.35 1.65 8.71
N GLU A 58 -5.83 0.83 9.65
CA GLU A 58 -6.50 1.32 10.87
C GLU A 58 -5.53 2.03 11.83
N GLN A 59 -4.23 1.72 11.77
CA GLN A 59 -3.14 2.37 12.51
C GLN A 59 -2.64 3.66 11.85
N GLY A 60 -2.96 3.89 10.57
CA GLY A 60 -2.48 5.03 9.81
C GLY A 60 -1.10 4.83 9.19
N ASP A 61 -0.62 3.59 9.05
CA ASP A 61 0.61 3.26 8.30
C ASP A 61 0.35 3.03 6.80
N LEU A 62 -0.90 2.68 6.46
CA LEU A 62 -1.40 2.52 5.08
C LEU A 62 -2.71 3.29 4.90
N GLU A 63 -3.06 3.58 3.66
CA GLU A 63 -4.37 4.10 3.30
C GLU A 63 -5.19 3.01 2.61
N ARG A 64 -6.49 3.03 2.85
CA ARG A 64 -7.44 2.19 2.12
C ARG A 64 -7.77 2.87 0.81
N ASP A 65 -7.58 2.15 -0.28
CA ASP A 65 -7.85 2.66 -1.62
C ASP A 65 -8.73 1.67 -2.42
N TRP A 66 -9.16 2.07 -3.61
CA TRP A 66 -10.02 1.29 -4.47
C TRP A 66 -9.44 1.17 -5.88
N GLY A 67 -8.96 -0.02 -6.18
CA GLY A 67 -8.56 -0.37 -7.55
C GLY A 67 -9.72 -0.90 -8.37
N LEU A 68 -9.54 -0.92 -9.69
CA LEU A 68 -10.46 -1.49 -10.66
C LEU A 68 -9.95 -2.84 -11.15
N THR A 69 -10.85 -3.80 -11.21
CA THR A 69 -10.63 -5.13 -11.77
C THR A 69 -11.67 -5.37 -12.86
N PRO A 70 -11.50 -6.40 -13.73
CA PRO A 70 -12.53 -6.77 -14.71
C PRO A 70 -13.90 -7.10 -14.08
N HIS A 71 -13.95 -7.40 -12.78
CA HIS A 71 -15.19 -7.69 -12.04
C HIS A 71 -15.75 -6.48 -11.28
N GLY A 72 -15.10 -5.31 -11.38
CA GLY A 72 -15.50 -4.07 -10.71
C GLY A 72 -14.47 -3.56 -9.71
N LYS A 73 -14.92 -2.72 -8.78
CA LYS A 73 -14.05 -2.13 -7.75
C LYS A 73 -13.59 -3.18 -6.77
N GLN A 74 -12.30 -3.20 -6.48
CA GLN A 74 -11.68 -4.07 -5.49
C GLN A 74 -10.95 -3.24 -4.44
N LEU A 75 -11.12 -3.63 -3.18
CA LEU A 75 -10.40 -3.02 -2.08
C LEU A 75 -8.89 -3.23 -2.25
N ALA A 76 -8.15 -2.15 -2.18
CA ALA A 76 -6.71 -2.11 -2.29
C ALA A 76 -6.13 -1.22 -1.17
N TYR A 77 -4.81 -1.17 -1.08
CA TYR A 77 -4.09 -0.42 -0.06
C TYR A 77 -2.97 0.39 -0.70
N ALA A 78 -2.77 1.60 -0.20
CA ALA A 78 -1.69 2.48 -0.61
C ALA A 78 -0.73 2.69 0.56
N PRO A 79 0.59 2.86 0.33
CA PRO A 79 1.45 3.43 1.35
C PRO A 79 0.93 4.84 1.66
N VAL A 80 0.91 5.22 2.94
CA VAL A 80 0.70 6.63 3.28
C VAL A 80 1.85 7.41 2.65
N GLU A 81 1.52 8.22 1.65
CA GLU A 81 2.43 9.24 1.20
C GLU A 81 2.52 10.23 2.36
N ASN A 82 3.63 10.22 3.10
CA ASN A 82 4.01 11.39 3.87
C ASN A 82 4.23 12.49 2.83
N THR A 83 3.14 13.11 2.41
CA THR A 83 3.15 14.42 1.85
C THR A 83 3.62 15.31 2.98
N GLU A 84 4.95 15.40 3.15
CA GLU A 84 5.56 16.71 3.31
C GLU A 84 5.05 17.52 2.13
N THR A 85 3.86 18.07 2.33
CA THR A 85 3.26 19.05 1.47
C THR A 85 4.27 20.18 1.55
N ASP A 86 5.15 20.26 0.55
CA ASP A 86 5.83 21.49 0.18
C ASP A 86 4.73 22.47 -0.23
N GLN A 87 4.12 23.02 0.81
CA GLN A 87 3.08 24.02 0.78
C GLN A 87 3.80 25.34 0.56
N ARG A 88 4.45 25.50 -0.60
CA ARG A 88 5.04 26.79 -0.97
C ARG A 88 5.13 27.05 -2.47
N LEU A 89 4.03 26.82 -3.17
CA LEU A 89 3.76 27.55 -4.41
C LEU A 89 2.48 28.39 -4.27
N VAL A 90 2.54 29.40 -3.39
CA VAL A 90 1.66 30.56 -3.52
C VAL A 90 2.14 31.35 -4.73
N ALA A 91 1.51 31.09 -5.88
CA ALA A 91 1.47 32.04 -6.96
C ALA A 91 0.62 33.24 -6.48
N ASP A 92 1.26 34.30 -6.00
CA ASP A 92 0.60 35.60 -5.87
C ASP A 92 1.25 36.56 -6.87
N GLY A 93 0.53 36.76 -7.97
CA GLY A 93 0.78 37.86 -8.88
C GLY A 93 0.38 39.17 -8.22
N GLY A 94 1.38 39.95 -7.81
CA GLY A 94 1.20 41.31 -7.32
C GLY A 94 1.77 42.33 -8.31
N SER A 95 0.86 43.04 -8.98
CA SER A 95 1.07 44.17 -9.89
C SER A 95 2.10 45.18 -9.36
N ASN A 96 3.11 45.53 -10.16
CA ASN A 96 3.90 46.74 -9.90
C ASN A 96 3.63 47.77 -11.01
N ARG A 97 2.95 48.84 -10.61
CA ARG A 97 2.85 50.11 -11.33
C ARG A 97 4.22 50.72 -11.56
#